data_AF-A0A453D267-F1
#
_entry.id   AF-A0A453D267-F1
#
_cell.length_a   1.000
_cell.length_b   1.000
_cell.length_c   1.000
_cell.angle_alpha   90.00
_cell.angle_beta   90.00
_cell.angle_gamma   90.00
#
_symmetry.space_group_name_H-M   'P 1'
#
loop_
_entity.id
_entity.type
_entity.pdbx_description
1 polymer ?
#
loop_
_entity_poly.entity_id
_entity_poly.type
_entity_poly.pdbx_seq_one_letter_code
_entity_poly.pdbx_strand_id
1 'polypeptide(L)'
;LLRCCSLAVGSHREDEERKRKPRDLYDLLERLWDKNMTVDDVHLSGTYGLNGDMMQIKPSHVRVRNLGDARRPSQGLADMIFHNILNRWTNDVELSHFHQFLLNTNICKEDVLNHPFLGGSGAREGMYKELFRRNFTQRQKDWLQNNINTQGWQVRVDPADPNTDFGFREIMIFQKINKWAQAFEPNTWGALHFAKIAVSHYHEHDPVGRPQLDAKLKDLLPGLLVGVYGATFNPDFVKGPG
;
A
#
# COMPACT_ATOMS: atom_id res chain seq x y z
N LEU A 1 -3.15 20.18 7.83
CA LEU A 1 -2.52 18.86 8.09
C LEU A 1 -1.24 18.92 8.93
N LEU A 2 -0.27 19.80 8.65
CA LEU A 2 1.05 19.79 9.33
C LEU A 2 1.03 20.07 10.85
N ARG A 3 0.00 20.73 11.39
CA ARG A 3 -0.25 20.85 12.85
C ARG A 3 -1.12 19.73 13.44
N CYS A 4 -1.74 18.90 12.59
CA CYS A 4 -2.53 17.73 12.99
C CYS A 4 -1.78 16.41 12.75
N CYS A 5 -0.53 16.49 12.28
CA CYS A 5 0.41 15.39 12.09
C CYS A 5 1.70 15.66 12.89
N SER A 6 1.60 16.41 14.00
CA SER A 6 2.55 16.18 15.08
C SER A 6 2.19 14.84 15.69
N LEU A 7 3.12 13.89 15.74
CA LEU A 7 3.43 13.05 16.90
C LEU A 7 4.23 11.83 16.46
N ALA A 8 5.18 11.47 17.33
CA ALA A 8 6.08 10.36 17.18
C ALA A 8 5.35 9.00 17.24
N VAL A 9 5.99 8.03 16.60
CA VAL A 9 5.69 6.59 16.50
C VAL A 9 4.99 5.98 17.73
N GLY A 10 3.83 5.32 17.55
CA GLY A 10 3.46 4.28 18.51
C GLY A 10 2.05 3.66 18.57
N SER A 11 1.01 4.10 17.84
CA SER A 11 -0.32 3.48 18.04
C SER A 11 -1.14 3.15 16.79
N HIS A 12 -1.90 2.04 16.85
CA HIS A 12 -2.86 1.58 15.82
C HIS A 12 -3.90 2.66 15.45
N ARG A 13 -4.19 3.59 16.36
CA ARG A 13 -5.14 4.70 16.13
C ARG A 13 -4.54 5.79 15.23
N GLU A 14 -3.23 6.00 15.29
CA GLU A 14 -2.51 6.96 14.46
C GLU A 14 -2.37 6.49 13.01
N ASP A 15 -2.15 5.18 12.80
CA ASP A 15 -2.05 4.59 11.47
C ASP A 15 -3.39 4.66 10.71
N GLU A 16 -4.52 4.53 11.41
CA GLU A 16 -5.87 4.73 10.84
C GLU A 16 -6.14 6.20 10.48
N GLU A 17 -5.77 7.14 11.34
CA GLU A 17 -5.93 8.58 11.06
C GLU A 17 -5.02 9.04 9.91
N ARG A 18 -3.83 8.43 9.81
CA ARG A 18 -2.86 8.63 8.73
C ARG A 18 -3.39 8.18 7.37
N LYS A 19 -4.19 7.12 7.30
CA LYS A 19 -4.79 6.58 6.07
C LYS A 19 -6.10 7.27 5.71
N ARG A 20 -6.89 7.67 6.72
CA ARG A 20 -8.19 8.33 6.54
C ARG A 20 -8.06 9.68 5.83
N LYS A 21 -7.06 10.49 6.20
CA LYS A 21 -6.85 11.84 5.62
C LYS A 21 -6.56 11.82 4.10
N PRO A 22 -5.64 10.98 3.57
CA PRO A 22 -5.47 10.80 2.13
C PRO A 22 -6.73 10.31 1.41
N ARG A 23 -7.47 9.37 2.00
CA ARG A 23 -8.73 8.85 1.43
C ARG A 23 -9.78 9.94 1.30
N ASP A 24 -10.04 10.67 2.38
CA ASP A 24 -11.03 11.76 2.41
C ASP A 24 -10.66 12.87 1.41
N LEU A 25 -9.37 13.24 1.32
CA LEU A 25 -8.91 14.22 0.34
C LEU A 25 -9.15 13.74 -1.09
N TYR A 26 -8.80 12.48 -1.37
CA TYR A 26 -8.97 11.91 -2.71
C TYR A 26 -10.43 11.90 -3.12
N ASP A 27 -11.34 11.48 -2.24
CA ASP A 27 -12.78 11.50 -2.49
C ASP A 27 -13.30 12.92 -2.78
N LEU A 28 -12.77 13.95 -2.12
CA LEU A 28 -13.12 15.34 -2.40
C LEU A 28 -12.61 15.81 -3.77
N LEU A 29 -11.37 15.48 -4.12
CA LEU A 29 -10.80 15.82 -5.42
C LEU A 29 -11.58 15.16 -6.56
N GLU A 30 -11.97 13.88 -6.40
CA GLU A 30 -12.81 13.15 -7.34
C GLU A 30 -14.20 13.78 -7.49
N ARG A 31 -14.86 14.15 -6.38
CA ARG A 31 -16.17 14.82 -6.44
C ARG A 31 -16.14 16.17 -7.16
N LEU A 32 -15.04 16.92 -7.04
CA LEU A 32 -14.87 18.17 -7.77
C LEU A 32 -14.60 17.89 -9.25
N TRP A 33 -13.77 16.88 -9.54
CA TRP A 33 -13.48 16.45 -10.90
C TRP A 33 -14.73 16.04 -11.68
N ASP A 34 -15.62 15.27 -11.05
CA ASP A 34 -16.92 14.85 -11.59
C ASP A 34 -17.84 16.06 -11.91
N LYS A 35 -17.65 17.18 -11.22
CA LYS A 35 -18.38 18.45 -11.43
C LYS A 35 -17.68 19.39 -12.41
N ASN A 36 -16.70 18.90 -13.18
CA ASN A 36 -15.87 19.71 -14.07
C ASN A 36 -15.10 20.83 -13.33
N MET A 37 -14.73 20.58 -12.08
CA MET A 37 -13.93 21.47 -11.25
C MET A 37 -12.55 20.86 -10.97
N THR A 38 -11.58 21.71 -10.67
CA THR A 38 -10.24 21.33 -10.24
C THR A 38 -9.80 22.21 -9.09
N VAL A 39 -8.73 21.80 -8.43
CA VAL A 39 -8.16 22.49 -7.28
C VAL A 39 -6.76 22.92 -7.63
N ASP A 40 -6.54 24.23 -7.56
CA ASP A 40 -5.20 24.79 -7.73
C ASP A 40 -4.40 24.57 -6.46
N ASP A 41 -3.11 24.31 -6.63
CA ASP A 41 -2.15 24.23 -5.52
C ASP A 41 -2.56 23.27 -4.39
N VAL A 42 -3.06 22.08 -4.75
CA VAL A 42 -3.47 21.00 -3.81
C VAL A 42 -2.39 20.69 -2.78
N HIS A 43 -1.11 20.91 -3.09
CA HIS A 43 0.01 20.66 -2.20
C HIS A 43 0.19 21.74 -1.11
N LEU A 44 -0.42 22.92 -1.24
CA LEU A 44 -0.26 23.99 -0.25
C LEU A 44 -1.10 23.69 1.00
N SER A 45 -0.48 23.84 2.17
CA SER A 45 -1.13 23.62 3.46
C SER A 45 -2.35 24.51 3.73
N GLY A 46 -2.48 25.62 2.98
CA GLY A 46 -3.61 26.54 3.04
C GLY A 46 -4.82 26.14 2.20
N THR A 47 -4.68 25.18 1.29
CA THR A 47 -5.71 24.77 0.32
C THR A 47 -6.84 23.96 0.96
N TYR A 48 -6.54 23.27 2.06
CA TYR A 48 -7.48 22.41 2.77
C TYR A 48 -7.53 22.72 4.27
N GLY A 49 -8.67 22.45 4.89
CA GLY A 49 -8.92 22.63 6.31
C GLY A 49 -9.71 21.47 6.90
N LEU A 50 -9.90 21.51 8.21
CA LEU A 50 -10.83 20.63 8.92
C LEU A 50 -12.05 21.45 9.32
N ASN A 51 -13.23 20.88 9.11
CA ASN A 51 -14.49 21.38 9.64
C ASN A 51 -15.12 20.25 10.47
N GLY A 52 -14.93 20.32 11.79
CA GLY A 52 -15.07 19.13 12.65
C GLY A 52 -14.09 18.04 12.24
N ASP A 53 -14.59 16.82 12.07
CA ASP A 53 -13.79 15.66 11.62
C ASP A 53 -13.71 15.54 10.08
N MET A 54 -14.36 16.44 9.33
CA MET A 54 -14.40 16.38 7.87
C MET A 54 -13.31 17.25 7.26
N MET A 55 -12.58 16.67 6.30
CA MET A 55 -11.70 17.45 5.44
C MET A 55 -12.52 18.32 4.48
N GLN A 56 -12.08 19.55 4.25
CA GLN A 56 -12.68 20.46 3.28
C GLN A 56 -11.60 21.16 2.46
N ILE A 57 -11.90 21.40 1.18
CA ILE A 57 -11.07 22.20 0.28
C ILE A 57 -11.63 23.61 0.29
N LYS A 58 -10.77 24.61 0.50
CA LYS A 58 -11.20 26.00 0.56
C LYS A 58 -11.74 26.45 -0.80
N PRO A 59 -12.92 27.09 -0.87
CA PRO A 59 -13.53 27.48 -2.13
C PRO A 59 -12.64 28.38 -3.01
N SER A 60 -11.77 29.20 -2.41
CA SER A 60 -10.86 30.09 -3.13
C SER A 60 -9.81 29.36 -3.98
N HIS A 61 -9.60 28.06 -3.77
CA HIS A 61 -8.69 27.22 -4.54
C HIS A 61 -9.41 26.33 -5.55
N VAL A 62 -10.75 26.37 -5.59
CA VAL A 62 -11.57 25.57 -6.49
C VAL A 62 -11.95 26.42 -7.69
N ARG A 63 -11.72 25.91 -8.90
CA ARG A 63 -12.13 26.56 -10.14
C ARG A 63 -12.69 25.57 -11.15
N VAL A 64 -13.36 26.10 -12.18
CA VAL A 64 -13.79 25.30 -13.34
C VAL A 64 -12.56 24.86 -14.13
N ARG A 65 -12.63 23.64 -14.67
CA ARG A 65 -11.58 23.08 -15.51
C ARG A 65 -11.53 23.74 -16.89
N ASN A 66 -10.32 24.02 -17.35
CA ASN A 66 -10.00 24.43 -18.70
C ASN A 66 -9.60 23.22 -19.55
N LEU A 67 -9.67 23.35 -20.89
CA LEU A 67 -9.31 22.30 -21.84
C LEU A 67 -7.87 21.75 -21.68
N GLY A 68 -6.97 22.54 -21.09
CA GLY A 68 -5.58 22.14 -20.80
C GLY A 68 -5.37 21.45 -19.45
N ASP A 69 -6.40 21.34 -18.60
CA ASP A 69 -6.27 20.69 -17.28
C ASP A 69 -6.22 19.16 -17.44
N ALA A 70 -5.00 18.65 -17.59
CA ALA A 70 -4.70 17.22 -17.66
C ALA A 70 -4.45 16.57 -16.29
N ARG A 71 -4.25 17.38 -15.24
CA ARG A 71 -3.86 16.88 -13.91
C ARG A 71 -5.03 16.18 -13.24
N ARG A 72 -4.95 14.86 -13.11
CA ARG A 72 -6.00 14.04 -12.49
C ARG A 72 -6.00 14.17 -10.96
N PRO A 73 -7.11 13.84 -10.28
CA PRO A 73 -7.18 13.82 -8.82
C PRO A 73 -6.05 13.02 -8.16
N SER A 74 -5.66 11.89 -8.76
CA SER A 74 -4.57 11.04 -8.25
C SER A 74 -3.22 11.77 -8.22
N GLN A 75 -2.92 12.55 -9.25
CA GLN A 75 -1.71 13.36 -9.33
C GLN A 75 -1.77 14.52 -8.32
N GLY A 76 -2.93 15.14 -8.13
CA GLY A 76 -3.13 16.13 -7.05
C GLY A 76 -2.84 15.54 -5.67
N LEU A 77 -3.29 14.32 -5.40
CA LEU A 77 -3.00 13.60 -4.16
C LEU A 77 -1.51 13.25 -4.04
N ALA A 78 -0.88 12.77 -5.13
CA ALA A 78 0.55 12.46 -5.17
C ALA A 78 1.40 13.69 -4.79
N ASP A 79 1.09 14.84 -5.38
CA ASP A 79 1.80 16.08 -5.10
C ASP A 79 1.61 16.53 -3.64
N MET A 80 0.42 16.37 -3.08
CA MET A 80 0.19 16.64 -1.65
C MET A 80 1.09 15.74 -0.78
N ILE A 81 1.10 14.43 -1.05
CA ILE A 81 1.89 13.44 -0.31
C ILE A 81 3.39 13.78 -0.39
N PHE A 82 3.89 14.07 -1.59
CA PHE A 82 5.29 14.41 -1.81
C PHE A 82 5.72 15.63 -0.99
N HIS A 83 4.99 16.74 -1.12
CA HIS A 83 5.39 18.01 -0.52
C HIS A 83 5.17 18.06 1.00
N ASN A 84 4.17 17.33 1.53
CA ASN A 84 3.76 17.47 2.93
C ASN A 84 4.09 16.27 3.83
N ILE A 85 4.26 15.07 3.26
CA ILE A 85 4.35 13.83 4.04
C ILE A 85 5.70 13.14 3.79
N LEU A 86 6.05 12.85 2.53
CA LEU A 86 7.24 12.05 2.20
C LEU A 86 8.54 12.68 2.70
N ASN A 87 8.67 14.02 2.63
CA ASN A 87 9.86 14.73 3.13
C ASN A 87 10.11 14.56 4.64
N ARG A 88 9.09 14.17 5.41
CA ARG A 88 9.24 13.92 6.85
C ARG A 88 9.45 12.44 7.15
N TRP A 89 8.90 11.56 6.32
CA TRP A 89 8.77 10.11 6.60
C TRP A 89 9.45 9.32 5.48
N THR A 90 10.73 9.66 5.24
CA THR A 90 11.53 9.17 4.11
C THR A 90 11.71 7.65 4.08
N ASN A 91 11.53 6.99 5.22
CA ASN A 91 11.72 5.55 5.38
C ASN A 91 10.42 4.74 5.25
N ASP A 92 9.28 5.40 5.01
CA ASP A 92 8.02 4.67 4.83
C ASP A 92 7.90 4.13 3.40
N VAL A 93 8.31 2.87 3.27
CA VAL A 93 8.30 2.12 2.01
C VAL A 93 6.89 2.00 1.45
N GLU A 94 5.86 1.83 2.30
CA GLU A 94 4.50 1.68 1.79
C GLU A 94 3.95 2.98 1.20
N LEU A 95 4.22 4.10 1.85
CA LEU A 95 3.85 5.44 1.37
C LEU A 95 4.60 5.78 0.07
N SER A 96 5.87 5.39 -0.04
CA SER A 96 6.65 5.58 -1.26
C SER A 96 6.03 4.82 -2.44
N HIS A 97 5.70 3.53 -2.26
CA HIS A 97 5.01 2.76 -3.29
C HIS A 97 3.63 3.33 -3.64
N PHE A 98 2.85 3.77 -2.66
CA PHE A 98 1.55 4.39 -2.92
C PHE A 98 1.69 5.69 -3.72
N HIS A 99 2.67 6.54 -3.38
CA HIS A 99 2.97 7.73 -4.15
C HIS A 99 3.33 7.42 -5.60
N GLN A 100 4.21 6.45 -5.85
CA GLN A 100 4.54 6.01 -7.21
C GLN A 100 3.32 5.48 -7.96
N PHE A 101 2.46 4.72 -7.27
CA PHE A 101 1.21 4.23 -7.85
C PHE A 101 0.31 5.37 -8.34
N LEU A 102 0.15 6.44 -7.57
CA LEU A 102 -0.72 7.59 -7.91
C LEU A 102 -0.27 8.36 -9.16
N LEU A 103 1.00 8.24 -9.54
CA LEU A 103 1.57 8.88 -10.73
C LEU A 103 1.25 8.11 -12.03
N ASN A 104 0.72 6.89 -11.94
CA ASN A 104 0.30 6.14 -13.13
C ASN A 104 -0.83 6.85 -13.88
N THR A 105 -0.75 6.86 -15.20
CA THR A 105 -1.73 7.50 -16.08
C THR A 105 -2.97 6.65 -16.35
N ASN A 106 -2.94 5.36 -16.01
CA ASN A 106 -3.96 4.36 -16.33
C ASN A 106 -4.71 3.84 -15.08
N ILE A 107 -4.79 4.63 -14.02
CA ILE A 107 -5.56 4.28 -12.81
C ILE A 107 -6.90 5.02 -12.79
N CYS A 108 -7.96 4.35 -12.34
CA CYS A 108 -9.26 4.95 -12.05
C CYS A 108 -9.45 5.21 -10.56
N LYS A 109 -10.58 5.84 -10.22
CA LYS A 109 -10.98 6.15 -8.86
C LYS A 109 -11.01 4.92 -7.96
N GLU A 110 -11.60 3.84 -8.45
CA GLU A 110 -11.73 2.58 -7.71
C GLU A 110 -10.35 1.97 -7.42
N ASP A 111 -9.41 2.05 -8.37
CA ASP A 111 -8.05 1.54 -8.18
C ASP A 111 -7.34 2.24 -7.02
N VAL A 112 -7.54 3.56 -6.88
CA VAL A 112 -6.96 4.35 -5.79
C VAL A 112 -7.64 4.05 -4.46
N LEU A 113 -8.98 4.03 -4.41
CA LEU A 113 -9.73 3.79 -3.17
C LEU A 113 -9.61 2.36 -2.63
N ASN A 114 -9.32 1.39 -3.51
CA ASN A 114 -9.04 0.00 -3.16
C ASN A 114 -7.55 -0.26 -2.90
N HIS A 115 -6.67 0.73 -3.05
CA HIS A 115 -5.25 0.55 -2.85
C HIS A 115 -4.96 0.10 -1.40
N PRO A 116 -4.15 -0.95 -1.18
CA PRO A 116 -3.96 -1.54 0.15
C PRO A 116 -3.30 -0.61 1.18
N PHE A 117 -2.69 0.49 0.75
CA PHE A 117 -2.25 1.57 1.63
C PHE A 117 -3.41 2.23 2.38
N LEU A 118 -4.55 2.43 1.70
CA LEU A 118 -5.77 3.02 2.29
C LEU A 118 -6.66 1.97 2.97
N GLY A 119 -6.32 0.69 2.87
CA GLY A 119 -7.09 -0.42 3.42
C GLY A 119 -6.77 -0.71 4.89
N GLY A 120 -7.81 -1.18 5.60
CA GLY A 120 -7.65 -1.82 6.91
C GLY A 120 -7.13 -3.26 6.79
N SER A 121 -6.79 -3.88 7.92
CA SER A 121 -6.17 -5.22 8.00
C SER A 121 -6.92 -6.29 7.19
N GLY A 122 -8.24 -6.42 7.39
CA GLY A 122 -9.04 -7.43 6.69
C GLY A 122 -9.06 -7.28 5.15
N ALA A 123 -9.07 -6.05 4.64
CA ALA A 123 -9.00 -5.80 3.20
C ALA A 123 -7.62 -6.16 2.64
N ARG A 124 -6.56 -5.87 3.41
CA ARG A 124 -5.16 -6.19 3.06
C ARG A 124 -4.91 -7.70 3.05
N GLU A 125 -5.43 -8.43 4.04
CA GLU A 125 -5.40 -9.89 4.10
C GLU A 125 -6.01 -10.53 2.84
N GLY A 126 -7.17 -10.04 2.38
CA GLY A 126 -7.79 -10.47 1.14
C GLY A 126 -6.94 -10.18 -0.10
N MET A 127 -6.26 -9.03 -0.12
CA MET A 127 -5.44 -8.59 -1.25
C MET A 127 -4.20 -9.48 -1.47
N TYR A 128 -3.56 -9.99 -0.40
CA TYR A 128 -2.49 -10.98 -0.55
C TYR A 128 -2.94 -12.22 -1.32
N LYS A 129 -4.14 -12.72 -1.01
CA LYS A 129 -4.73 -13.88 -1.69
C LYS A 129 -5.05 -13.57 -3.15
N GLU A 130 -5.59 -12.39 -3.41
CA GLU A 130 -5.97 -11.95 -4.76
C GLU A 130 -4.75 -11.76 -5.67
N LEU A 131 -3.73 -11.04 -5.21
CA LEU A 131 -2.52 -10.81 -6.01
C LEU A 131 -1.76 -12.10 -6.30
N PHE A 132 -1.72 -13.05 -5.36
CA PHE A 132 -1.08 -14.35 -5.59
C PHE A 132 -1.83 -15.22 -6.61
N ARG A 133 -3.15 -15.05 -6.76
CA ARG A 133 -3.94 -15.77 -7.79
C ARG A 133 -3.68 -15.25 -9.20
N ARG A 134 -3.05 -14.08 -9.36
CA ARG A 134 -2.70 -13.55 -10.68
C ARG A 134 -1.59 -14.40 -11.28
N ASN A 135 -1.81 -14.90 -12.49
CA ASN A 135 -0.84 -15.69 -13.24
C ASN A 135 0.27 -14.80 -13.80
N PHE A 136 1.16 -14.30 -12.93
CA PHE A 136 2.31 -13.51 -13.36
C PHE A 136 3.29 -14.34 -14.18
N THR A 137 3.71 -13.77 -15.30
CA THR A 137 4.79 -14.32 -16.14
C THR A 137 6.12 -14.29 -15.39
N GLN A 138 7.10 -15.09 -15.82
CA GLN A 138 8.44 -15.08 -15.21
C GLN A 138 9.07 -13.67 -15.24
N ARG A 139 8.94 -12.97 -16.37
CA ARG A 139 9.41 -11.59 -16.53
C ARG A 139 8.82 -10.64 -15.48
N GLN A 140 7.53 -10.77 -15.20
CA GLN A 140 6.87 -9.97 -14.18
C GLN A 140 7.40 -10.29 -12.79
N LYS A 141 7.62 -11.57 -12.48
CA LYS A 141 8.25 -11.98 -11.21
C LYS A 141 9.65 -11.39 -11.05
N ASP A 142 10.45 -11.42 -12.11
CA ASP A 142 11.79 -10.83 -12.14
C ASP A 142 11.74 -9.30 -11.95
N TRP A 143 10.76 -8.63 -12.57
CA TRP A 143 10.52 -7.20 -12.35
C TRP A 143 10.17 -6.88 -10.90
N LEU A 144 9.26 -7.65 -10.28
CA LEU A 144 8.89 -7.46 -8.86
C LEU A 144 10.12 -7.60 -7.95
N GLN A 145 10.94 -8.60 -8.21
CA GLN A 145 12.16 -8.86 -7.46
C GLN A 145 13.14 -7.67 -7.49
N ASN A 146 13.24 -6.96 -8.61
CA ASN A 146 14.13 -5.82 -8.78
C ASN A 146 13.58 -4.51 -8.20
N ASN A 147 12.26 -4.40 -7.99
CA ASN A 147 11.60 -3.12 -7.68
C ASN A 147 10.94 -3.04 -6.29
N ILE A 148 10.67 -4.17 -5.63
CA ILE A 148 9.97 -4.21 -4.32
C ILE A 148 10.92 -4.60 -3.17
N ASN A 149 12.07 -5.19 -3.49
CA ASN A 149 13.13 -5.62 -2.56
C ASN A 149 12.64 -6.31 -1.28
N THR A 150 12.33 -7.60 -1.42
CA THR A 150 12.09 -8.49 -0.27
C THR A 150 13.24 -9.47 -0.07
N GLN A 151 14.46 -9.13 -0.48
CA GLN A 151 15.58 -10.08 -0.40
C GLN A 151 15.87 -10.50 1.05
N GLY A 152 16.19 -11.78 1.24
CA GLY A 152 16.54 -12.32 2.56
C GLY A 152 15.38 -12.49 3.54
N TRP A 153 14.12 -12.28 3.11
CA TRP A 153 12.95 -12.37 4.01
C TRP A 153 12.84 -13.73 4.73
N GLN A 154 13.29 -14.81 4.10
CA GLN A 154 13.24 -16.16 4.68
C GLN A 154 14.11 -16.31 5.93
N VAL A 155 15.19 -15.53 6.05
CA VAL A 155 16.06 -15.55 7.24
C VAL A 155 15.33 -15.00 8.46
N ARG A 156 14.41 -14.05 8.25
CA ARG A 156 13.59 -13.43 9.30
C ARG A 156 12.46 -14.31 9.81
N VAL A 157 12.23 -15.45 9.16
CA VAL A 157 11.26 -16.48 9.59
C VAL A 157 11.92 -17.84 9.73
N ASP A 158 13.23 -17.87 10.06
CA ASP A 158 13.92 -19.12 10.27
C ASP A 158 13.30 -19.85 11.48
N PRO A 159 12.79 -21.08 11.32
CA PRO A 159 12.24 -21.84 12.44
C PRO A 159 13.28 -22.24 13.50
N ALA A 160 14.58 -22.06 13.22
CA ALA A 160 15.65 -22.21 14.19
C ALA A 160 15.84 -20.97 15.09
N ASP A 161 15.37 -19.78 14.66
CA ASP A 161 15.44 -18.58 15.49
C ASP A 161 14.32 -18.60 16.54
N PRO A 162 14.65 -18.56 17.85
CA PRO A 162 13.65 -18.56 18.92
C PRO A 162 12.78 -17.29 18.96
N ASN A 163 13.17 -16.21 18.27
CA ASN A 163 12.41 -14.96 18.20
C ASN A 163 11.42 -14.92 17.03
N THR A 164 11.46 -15.90 16.12
CA THR A 164 10.49 -16.01 15.04
C THR A 164 9.10 -16.19 15.63
N ASP A 165 8.16 -15.37 15.16
CA ASP A 165 6.75 -15.48 15.49
C ASP A 165 6.25 -16.94 15.39
N PHE A 166 5.47 -17.38 16.38
CA PHE A 166 5.02 -18.77 16.49
C PHE A 166 4.30 -19.25 15.23
N GLY A 167 3.35 -18.46 14.70
CA GLY A 167 2.60 -18.81 13.50
C GLY A 167 3.50 -18.87 12.25
N PHE A 168 4.43 -17.92 12.09
CA PHE A 168 5.41 -17.96 10.98
C PHE A 168 6.34 -19.17 11.09
N ARG A 169 6.79 -19.51 12.30
CA ARG A 169 7.60 -20.69 12.57
C ARG A 169 6.89 -21.98 12.21
N GLU A 170 5.63 -22.14 12.61
CA GLU A 170 4.82 -23.31 12.27
C GLU A 170 4.70 -23.49 10.75
N ILE A 171 4.42 -22.42 10.00
CA ILE A 171 4.33 -22.44 8.54
C ILE A 171 5.64 -22.94 7.93
N MET A 172 6.79 -22.43 8.40
CA MET A 172 8.11 -22.81 7.87
C MET A 172 8.50 -24.24 8.26
N ILE A 173 8.16 -24.72 9.46
CA ILE A 173 8.33 -26.13 9.86
C ILE A 173 7.47 -27.03 8.98
N PHE A 174 6.19 -26.68 8.82
CA PHE A 174 5.25 -27.45 8.01
C PHE A 174 5.70 -27.55 6.56
N GLN A 175 6.22 -26.46 5.99
CA GLN A 175 6.82 -26.44 4.65
C GLN A 175 8.04 -27.38 4.54
N LYS A 176 8.96 -27.36 5.53
CA LYS A 176 10.15 -28.22 5.56
C LYS A 176 9.78 -29.70 5.61
N ILE A 177 8.76 -30.06 6.41
CA ILE A 177 8.35 -31.46 6.64
C ILE A 177 7.54 -31.99 5.45
N ASN A 178 6.54 -31.24 4.97
CA ASN A 178 5.54 -31.75 4.04
C ASN A 178 5.94 -31.64 2.57
N LYS A 179 7.17 -31.17 2.28
CA LYS A 179 7.67 -30.98 0.90
C LYS A 179 6.58 -30.42 -0.02
N TRP A 180 5.92 -29.34 0.40
CA TRP A 180 4.99 -28.64 -0.49
C TRP A 180 5.68 -28.50 -1.84
N ALA A 181 4.99 -28.92 -2.90
CA ALA A 181 5.59 -29.21 -4.21
C ALA A 181 6.45 -28.05 -4.77
N GLN A 182 6.34 -26.85 -4.18
CA GLN A 182 7.26 -25.74 -4.36
C GLN A 182 7.54 -25.11 -2.99
N ALA A 183 8.80 -25.16 -2.54
CA ALA A 183 9.26 -24.32 -1.44
C ALA A 183 8.99 -22.84 -1.77
N PHE A 184 8.79 -21.98 -0.76
CA PHE A 184 8.74 -20.55 -1.00
C PHE A 184 10.03 -20.11 -1.69
N GLU A 185 9.89 -19.46 -2.84
CA GLU A 185 11.03 -18.94 -3.59
C GLU A 185 11.74 -17.84 -2.76
N PRO A 186 13.08 -17.71 -2.84
CA PRO A 186 13.84 -16.71 -2.10
C PRO A 186 13.72 -15.30 -2.74
N ASN A 187 12.54 -14.96 -3.25
CA ASN A 187 12.25 -13.75 -4.01
C ASN A 187 10.91 -13.12 -3.59
N THR A 188 10.53 -12.01 -4.23
CA THR A 188 9.27 -11.29 -3.96
C THR A 188 8.02 -12.14 -4.25
N TRP A 189 8.09 -13.04 -5.22
CA TRP A 189 6.99 -13.96 -5.48
C TRP A 189 6.81 -14.99 -4.35
N GLY A 190 7.90 -15.56 -3.84
CA GLY A 190 7.86 -16.45 -2.69
C GLY A 190 7.44 -15.73 -1.39
N ALA A 191 7.81 -14.47 -1.21
CA ALA A 191 7.32 -13.63 -0.11
C ALA A 191 5.80 -13.42 -0.19
N LEU A 192 5.27 -13.15 -1.39
CA LEU A 192 3.83 -13.05 -1.62
C LEU A 192 3.11 -14.37 -1.36
N HIS A 193 3.71 -15.49 -1.80
CA HIS A 193 3.20 -16.83 -1.50
C HIS A 193 3.12 -17.06 0.01
N PHE A 194 4.21 -16.78 0.74
CA PHE A 194 4.26 -16.90 2.19
C PHE A 194 3.18 -16.06 2.87
N ALA A 195 3.05 -14.78 2.51
CA ALA A 195 2.03 -13.90 3.10
C ALA A 195 0.62 -14.45 2.88
N LYS A 196 0.31 -14.96 1.67
CA LYS A 196 -0.97 -15.61 1.36
C LYS A 196 -1.23 -16.84 2.26
N ILE A 197 -0.20 -17.64 2.52
CA ILE A 197 -0.29 -18.82 3.40
C ILE A 197 -0.43 -18.41 4.86
N ALA A 198 0.31 -17.39 5.31
CA ALA A 198 0.19 -16.85 6.65
C ALA A 198 -1.23 -16.36 6.94
N VAL A 199 -1.87 -15.65 5.99
CA VAL A 199 -3.28 -15.26 6.12
C VAL A 199 -4.19 -16.48 6.28
N SER A 200 -4.02 -17.55 5.49
CA SER A 200 -4.82 -18.76 5.68
C SER A 200 -4.56 -19.44 7.03
N HIS A 201 -3.30 -19.62 7.40
CA HIS A 201 -2.90 -20.28 8.66
C HIS A 201 -3.48 -19.57 9.87
N TYR A 202 -3.33 -18.24 9.95
CA TYR A 202 -3.83 -17.46 11.07
C TYR A 202 -5.37 -17.42 11.13
N HIS A 203 -6.06 -17.47 10.00
CA HIS A 203 -7.52 -17.58 10.00
C HIS A 203 -8.00 -18.95 10.52
N GLU A 204 -7.27 -20.02 10.24
CA GLU A 204 -7.67 -21.39 10.53
C GLU A 204 -7.17 -21.90 11.88
N HIS A 205 -5.98 -21.46 12.31
CA HIS A 205 -5.23 -22.07 13.41
C HIS A 205 -4.82 -21.10 14.51
N ASP A 206 -4.78 -19.78 14.25
CA ASP A 206 -4.42 -18.77 15.25
C ASP A 206 -5.36 -17.55 15.24
N PRO A 207 -6.63 -17.71 15.67
CA PRO A 207 -7.59 -16.60 15.73
C PRO A 207 -7.19 -15.52 16.74
N VAL A 208 -6.33 -15.84 17.72
CA VAL A 208 -5.88 -14.90 18.76
C VAL A 208 -4.77 -14.00 18.23
N GLY A 209 -3.83 -14.54 17.45
CA GLY A 209 -2.76 -13.79 16.80
C GLY A 209 -3.20 -13.06 15.53
N ARG A 210 -4.30 -13.48 14.89
CA ARG A 210 -4.82 -12.88 13.66
C ARG A 210 -4.96 -11.34 13.69
N PRO A 211 -5.49 -10.71 14.75
CA PRO A 211 -5.61 -9.25 14.79
C PRO A 211 -4.29 -8.48 14.60
N GLN A 212 -3.15 -9.13 14.85
CA GLN A 212 -1.81 -8.54 14.69
C GLN A 212 -1.12 -8.95 13.37
N LEU A 213 -1.73 -9.82 12.57
CA LEU A 213 -1.10 -10.41 11.40
C LEU A 213 -0.65 -9.36 10.38
N ASP A 214 -1.50 -8.37 10.07
CA ASP A 214 -1.16 -7.32 9.10
C ASP A 214 0.09 -6.53 9.55
N ALA A 215 0.17 -6.21 10.85
CA ALA A 215 1.34 -5.53 11.40
C ALA A 215 2.60 -6.41 11.31
N LYS A 216 2.49 -7.70 11.65
CA LYS A 216 3.60 -8.67 11.54
C LYS A 216 4.08 -8.82 10.08
N LEU A 217 3.15 -8.89 9.13
CA LEU A 217 3.47 -8.99 7.70
C LEU A 217 4.11 -7.70 7.16
N LYS A 218 3.65 -6.53 7.62
CA LYS A 218 4.27 -5.23 7.26
C LYS A 218 5.71 -5.12 7.77
N ASP A 219 5.98 -5.61 8.97
CA ASP A 219 7.33 -5.61 9.55
C ASP A 219 8.27 -6.60 8.84
N LEU A 220 7.77 -7.81 8.57
CA LEU A 220 8.52 -8.85 7.88
C LEU A 220 8.80 -8.47 6.42
N LEU A 221 7.78 -8.00 5.70
CA LEU A 221 7.74 -7.79 4.24
C LEU A 221 7.33 -6.34 3.92
N PRO A 222 8.14 -5.34 4.31
CA PRO A 222 7.79 -3.94 4.13
C PRO A 222 7.59 -3.61 2.66
N GLY A 223 6.49 -2.92 2.33
CA GLY A 223 6.20 -2.52 0.95
C GLY A 223 5.69 -3.62 0.03
N LEU A 224 5.71 -4.90 0.43
CA LEU A 224 5.34 -6.02 -0.46
C LEU A 224 3.94 -5.84 -1.05
N LEU A 225 2.92 -5.66 -0.21
CA LEU A 225 1.52 -5.66 -0.67
C LEU A 225 1.22 -4.48 -1.59
N VAL A 226 1.62 -3.28 -1.16
CA VAL A 226 1.40 -2.04 -1.92
C VAL A 226 2.27 -1.96 -3.18
N GLY A 227 3.49 -2.48 -3.12
CA GLY A 227 4.41 -2.55 -4.25
C GLY A 227 3.89 -3.48 -5.33
N VAL A 228 3.45 -4.70 -4.96
CA VAL A 228 2.91 -5.67 -5.94
C VAL A 228 1.60 -5.15 -6.51
N TYR A 229 0.72 -4.56 -5.70
CA TYR A 229 -0.51 -3.95 -6.19
C TYR A 229 -0.21 -2.85 -7.21
N GLY A 230 0.65 -1.88 -6.86
CA GLY A 230 1.02 -0.76 -7.71
C GLY A 230 1.72 -1.20 -9.01
N ALA A 231 2.54 -2.25 -8.95
CA ALA A 231 3.19 -2.83 -10.12
C ALA A 231 2.19 -3.24 -11.20
N THR A 232 1.00 -3.74 -10.83
CA THR A 232 0.00 -4.20 -11.80
C THR A 232 -0.60 -3.09 -12.67
N PHE A 233 -0.31 -1.83 -12.36
CA PHE A 233 -0.68 -0.64 -13.14
C PHE A 233 0.50 0.02 -13.85
N ASN A 234 1.74 -0.43 -13.55
CA ASN A 234 2.95 0.11 -14.14
C ASN A 234 3.11 -0.40 -15.59
N PRO A 235 3.31 0.49 -16.59
CA PRO A 235 3.47 0.09 -17.98
C PRO A 235 4.63 -0.89 -18.23
N ASP A 236 5.76 -0.70 -17.56
CA ASP A 236 6.95 -1.56 -17.70
C ASP A 236 6.74 -2.94 -17.08
N PHE A 237 5.84 -3.06 -16.11
CA PHE A 237 5.43 -4.35 -15.57
C PHE A 237 4.41 -5.06 -16.47
N VAL A 238 3.45 -4.32 -17.02
CA VAL A 238 2.35 -4.88 -17.83
C VAL A 238 2.82 -5.26 -19.24
N LYS A 239 3.58 -4.38 -19.90
CA LYS A 239 4.06 -4.55 -21.28
C LYS A 239 5.53 -4.98 -21.34
N GLY A 240 6.28 -4.71 -20.26
CA GLY A 240 7.73 -4.88 -20.25
C GLY A 240 8.51 -3.66 -20.73
N PRO A 241 9.83 -3.53 -20.46
CA PRO A 241 10.66 -2.55 -21.17
C PRO A 241 10.53 -2.76 -22.68
N GLY A 242 10.31 -1.65 -23.38
CA GLY A 242 10.32 -1.56 -24.84
C GLY A 242 11.72 -1.63 -25.43
#